data_AF-A0A1H0U3S1-F1
#
_entry.id   AF-A0A1H0U3S1-F1
#
_cell.length_a   1.000
_cell.length_b   1.000
_cell.length_c   1.000
_cell.angle_alpha   90.00
_cell.angle_beta   90.00
_cell.angle_gamma   90.00
#
_symmetry.space_group_name_H-M   'P 1'
#
loop_
_entity.id
_entity.type
_entity.pdbx_description
1 polymer ?
#
loop_
_entity_poly.entity_id
_entity_poly.type
_entity_poly.pdbx_seq_one_letter_code
_entity_poly.pdbx_strand_id
1 'polypeptide(L)'
;MKKITMAFICFCSTLSLLYTAMNYKVNGDAFQKDPQIILEIYEDLPIPECTKEVKKKDKSRPRSSVFLKVYYYTELSNEQIMNFYVEQFTKRGWKQIEYKGGIGVLFKKDDWKIAVNKGEENYSLEIFKFYGVAD
;
A
#
# COMPACT_ATOMS: atom_id res chain seq x y z
N MET A 1 -27.73 -33.47 -11.87
CA MET A 1 -26.45 -32.73 -11.90
C MET A 1 -26.57 -31.33 -12.50
N LYS A 2 -27.00 -31.14 -13.76
CA LYS A 2 -27.07 -29.81 -14.41
C LYS A 2 -27.82 -28.71 -13.62
N LYS A 3 -28.95 -29.02 -12.98
CA LYS A 3 -29.73 -28.04 -12.17
C LYS A 3 -29.02 -27.60 -10.88
N ILE A 4 -28.32 -28.52 -10.21
CA ILE A 4 -27.56 -28.23 -8.98
C ILE A 4 -26.34 -27.38 -9.32
N THR A 5 -25.64 -27.71 -10.41
CA THR A 5 -24.52 -26.92 -10.92
C THR A 5 -24.95 -25.50 -11.29
N MET A 6 -26.12 -25.35 -11.94
CA MET A 6 -26.66 -24.04 -12.30
C MET A 6 -27.05 -23.21 -11.08
N ALA A 7 -27.67 -23.82 -10.07
CA ALA A 7 -28.00 -23.15 -8.81
C ALA A 7 -26.73 -22.69 -8.06
N PHE A 8 -25.69 -23.52 -8.04
CA PHE A 8 -24.39 -23.17 -7.46
C PHE A 8 -23.72 -22.00 -8.20
N ILE A 9 -23.74 -22.01 -9.53
CA ILE A 9 -23.22 -20.90 -10.34
C ILE A 9 -23.97 -19.60 -10.03
N CYS A 10 -25.31 -19.63 -10.03
CA CYS A 10 -26.13 -18.45 -9.70
C CYS A 10 -25.82 -17.91 -8.30
N PHE A 11 -25.67 -18.79 -7.30
CA PHE A 11 -25.31 -18.38 -5.93
C PHE A 11 -23.93 -17.73 -5.86
N CYS A 12 -22.92 -18.28 -6.54
CA CYS A 12 -21.59 -17.69 -6.61
C CYS A 12 -21.59 -16.32 -7.32
N SER A 13 -22.38 -16.19 -8.39
CA SER A 13 -22.52 -14.92 -9.12
C SER A 13 -23.20 -13.84 -8.27
N THR A 14 -24.26 -14.16 -7.54
CA THR A 14 -24.95 -13.21 -6.66
C THR A 14 -24.08 -12.82 -5.46
N LEU A 15 -23.31 -13.76 -4.89
CA LEU A 15 -22.37 -13.47 -3.81
C LEU A 15 -21.24 -12.55 -4.28
N SER A 16 -20.71 -12.75 -5.49
CA SER A 16 -19.70 -11.88 -6.11
C SER A 16 -20.23 -10.46 -6.37
N LEU A 17 -21.46 -10.35 -6.85
CA LEU A 17 -22.15 -9.06 -7.03
C LEU A 17 -22.37 -8.34 -5.69
N LEU A 18 -22.81 -9.06 -4.66
CA LEU A 18 -23.01 -8.52 -3.32
C LEU A 18 -21.70 -8.01 -2.73
N TYR A 19 -20.62 -8.78 -2.84
CA TYR A 19 -19.29 -8.36 -2.40
C TYR A 19 -18.82 -7.10 -3.13
N THR A 20 -19.02 -7.04 -4.45
CA THR A 20 -18.66 -5.87 -5.25
C THR A 20 -19.47 -4.64 -4.83
N ALA A 21 -20.78 -4.79 -4.60
CA ALA A 21 -21.65 -3.71 -4.15
C ALA A 21 -21.28 -3.22 -2.74
N MET A 22 -20.96 -4.13 -1.81
CA MET A 22 -20.48 -3.78 -0.48
C MET A 22 -19.14 -3.05 -0.53
N ASN A 23 -18.19 -3.54 -1.33
CA ASN A 23 -16.89 -2.90 -1.50
C ASN A 23 -17.02 -1.49 -2.10
N TYR A 24 -17.91 -1.29 -3.07
CA TYR A 24 -18.24 0.04 -3.59
C TYR A 24 -18.95 0.92 -2.57
N LYS A 25 -19.84 0.38 -1.73
CA LYS A 25 -20.47 1.15 -0.65
C LYS A 25 -19.46 1.62 0.40
N VAL A 26 -18.47 0.79 0.73
CA VAL A 26 -17.44 1.09 1.74
C VAL A 26 -16.40 2.06 1.18
N ASN A 27 -15.88 1.80 -0.03
CA ASN A 27 -14.75 2.54 -0.59
C ASN A 27 -15.17 3.65 -1.56
N GLY A 28 -16.42 3.68 -2.02
CA GLY A 28 -16.97 4.73 -2.89
C GLY A 28 -16.10 5.04 -4.11
N ASP A 29 -15.79 6.32 -4.29
CA ASP A 29 -14.94 6.83 -5.37
C ASP A 29 -13.43 6.72 -5.08
N ALA A 30 -13.02 6.09 -3.98
CA ALA A 30 -11.60 5.92 -3.64
C ALA A 30 -10.82 5.25 -4.79
N PHE A 31 -11.44 4.34 -5.53
CA PHE A 31 -10.80 3.69 -6.69
C PHE A 31 -10.35 4.68 -7.79
N GLN A 32 -11.03 5.82 -7.91
CA GLN A 32 -10.69 6.86 -8.88
C GLN A 32 -9.77 7.92 -8.29
N LYS A 33 -9.90 8.23 -6.98
CA LYS A 33 -9.15 9.29 -6.30
C LYS A 33 -7.79 8.84 -5.77
N ASP A 34 -7.71 7.62 -5.26
CA ASP A 34 -6.52 7.10 -4.59
C ASP A 34 -5.27 7.01 -5.49
N PRO A 35 -5.36 6.80 -6.83
CA PRO A 35 -4.21 6.94 -7.72
C PRO A 35 -3.62 8.36 -7.77
N GLN A 36 -4.40 9.41 -7.48
CA GLN A 36 -3.87 10.77 -7.35
C GLN A 36 -3.29 10.98 -5.95
N ILE A 37 -4.00 10.54 -4.92
CA ILE A 37 -3.56 10.67 -3.51
C ILE A 37 -2.23 9.95 -3.28
N ILE A 38 -2.01 8.78 -3.89
CA ILE A 38 -0.72 8.08 -3.76
C ILE A 38 0.44 8.88 -4.35
N LEU A 39 0.20 9.70 -5.39
CA LEU A 39 1.20 10.60 -5.95
C LEU A 39 1.46 11.79 -5.03
N GLU A 40 0.43 12.33 -4.40
CA GLU A 40 0.57 13.39 -3.40
C GLU A 40 1.38 12.91 -2.19
N ILE A 41 1.12 11.69 -1.68
CA ILE A 41 1.92 11.08 -0.60
C ILE A 41 3.36 10.89 -1.06
N TYR A 42 3.56 10.45 -2.32
CA TYR A 42 4.87 10.25 -2.90
C TYR A 42 5.68 11.55 -3.01
N GLU A 43 5.06 12.65 -3.44
CA GLU A 43 5.70 13.96 -3.54
C GLU A 43 6.09 14.54 -2.18
N ASP A 44 5.35 14.19 -1.12
CA ASP A 44 5.65 14.62 0.25
C ASP A 44 6.61 13.68 1.00
N LEU A 45 7.16 12.64 0.37
CA LEU A 45 8.04 11.70 1.06
C LEU A 45 9.29 12.41 1.59
N PRO A 46 9.63 12.24 2.89
CA PRO A 46 10.92 12.66 3.39
C PRO A 46 11.98 11.72 2.82
N ILE A 47 12.92 12.24 2.02
CA ILE A 47 14.03 11.46 1.46
C ILE A 47 15.33 11.92 2.14
N PRO A 48 16.15 10.99 2.67
CA PRO A 48 17.45 11.38 3.23
C PRO A 48 18.32 12.05 2.18
N GLU A 49 19.17 13.00 2.60
CA GLU A 49 20.17 13.58 1.72
C GLU A 49 21.07 12.50 1.09
N CYS A 50 21.65 12.79 -0.07
CA CYS A 50 22.50 11.87 -0.83
C CYS A 50 21.82 10.56 -1.28
N THR A 51 20.48 10.51 -1.25
CA THR A 51 19.69 9.38 -1.74
C THR A 51 19.22 9.63 -3.16
N LYS A 52 19.31 8.62 -4.03
CA LYS A 52 18.86 8.69 -5.43
C LYS A 52 17.79 7.65 -5.70
N GLU A 53 16.73 8.05 -6.38
CA GLU A 53 15.76 7.10 -6.91
C GLU A 53 16.37 6.32 -8.08
N VAL A 54 16.23 4.99 -8.02
CA VAL A 54 16.75 4.06 -9.04
C VAL A 54 15.62 3.52 -9.90
N LYS A 55 14.45 3.26 -9.29
CA LYS A 55 13.33 2.63 -9.97
C LYS A 55 12.01 2.92 -9.30
N LYS A 56 10.99 3.17 -10.13
CA LYS A 56 9.59 3.25 -9.73
C LYS A 56 8.79 2.10 -10.35
N LYS A 57 7.91 1.47 -9.56
CA LYS A 57 6.94 0.47 -9.99
C LYS A 57 5.58 0.81 -9.41
N ASP A 58 4.64 1.13 -10.26
CA ASP A 58 3.24 1.34 -9.91
C ASP A 58 2.41 0.12 -10.30
N LYS A 59 1.42 -0.20 -9.45
CA LYS A 59 0.36 -1.15 -9.83
C LYS A 59 -0.93 -0.74 -9.15
N SER A 60 -1.90 -0.38 -9.97
CA SER A 60 -3.28 -0.29 -9.54
C SER A 60 -3.98 -1.60 -9.86
N ARG A 61 -4.60 -2.23 -8.85
CA ARG A 61 -5.53 -3.34 -9.02
C ARG A 61 -6.92 -2.82 -8.66
N PRO A 62 -7.76 -2.49 -9.66
CA PRO A 62 -9.09 -1.97 -9.41
C PRO A 62 -9.83 -2.81 -8.37
N ARG A 63 -10.43 -2.15 -7.37
CA ARG A 63 -11.25 -2.77 -6.32
C ARG A 63 -10.53 -3.71 -5.33
N SER A 64 -9.21 -3.85 -5.41
CA SER A 64 -8.43 -4.68 -4.48
C SER A 64 -7.29 -3.93 -3.79
N SER A 65 -6.52 -3.14 -4.52
CA SER A 65 -5.42 -2.37 -3.93
C SER A 65 -4.90 -1.30 -4.87
N VAL A 66 -4.34 -0.24 -4.31
CA VAL A 66 -3.41 0.64 -5.02
C VAL A 66 -2.05 0.53 -4.34
N PHE A 67 -0.98 0.39 -5.13
CA PHE A 67 0.37 0.44 -4.60
C PHE A 67 1.33 1.20 -5.53
N LEU A 68 2.30 1.84 -4.90
CA LEU A 68 3.47 2.43 -5.53
C LEU A 68 4.72 1.96 -4.77
N LYS A 69 5.65 1.33 -5.47
CA LYS A 69 6.94 0.91 -4.93
C LYS A 69 8.07 1.69 -5.59
N VAL A 70 8.94 2.25 -4.76
CA VAL A 70 10.08 3.04 -5.18
C VAL A 70 11.35 2.42 -4.60
N TYR A 71 12.40 2.35 -5.40
CA TYR A 71 13.70 1.83 -4.99
C TYR A 71 14.69 2.97 -4.97
N TYR A 72 15.44 3.06 -3.88
CA TYR A 72 16.41 4.12 -3.63
C TYR A 72 17.79 3.54 -3.37
N TYR A 73 18.79 4.19 -3.94
CA TYR A 73 20.20 3.99 -3.64
C TYR A 73 20.68 5.08 -2.69
N THR A 74 21.46 4.70 -1.69
CA THR A 74 22.09 5.62 -0.74
C THR A 74 23.31 4.95 -0.12
N GLU A 75 24.27 5.75 0.35
CA GLU A 75 25.44 5.27 1.10
C GLU A 75 25.13 5.06 2.59
N LEU A 76 23.95 5.49 3.05
CA LEU A 76 23.51 5.31 4.43
C LEU A 76 23.29 3.84 4.77
N SER A 77 23.61 3.47 6.00
CA SER A 77 23.31 2.12 6.50
C SER A 77 21.80 1.91 6.64
N ASN A 78 21.37 0.64 6.58
CA ASN A 78 19.97 0.28 6.81
C ASN A 78 19.42 0.84 8.14
N GLU A 79 20.24 0.88 9.20
CA GLU A 79 19.83 1.43 10.50
C GLU A 79 19.61 2.95 10.43
N GLN A 80 20.50 3.69 9.77
CA GLN A 80 20.36 5.13 9.57
C GLN A 80 19.09 5.45 8.78
N ILE A 81 18.82 4.68 7.73
CA ILE A 81 17.60 4.83 6.91
C ILE A 81 16.35 4.56 7.76
N MET A 82 16.31 3.46 8.52
CA MET A 82 15.14 3.15 9.36
C MET A 82 14.90 4.25 10.40
N ASN A 83 15.93 4.69 11.11
CA ASN A 83 15.83 5.72 12.14
C ASN A 83 15.35 7.06 11.56
N PHE A 84 15.89 7.45 10.40
CA PHE A 84 15.45 8.64 9.68
C PHE A 84 13.94 8.58 9.38
N TYR A 85 13.45 7.48 8.81
CA TYR A 85 12.03 7.37 8.47
C TYR A 85 11.13 7.27 9.69
N VAL A 86 11.54 6.58 10.76
CA VAL A 86 10.79 6.54 12.03
C VAL A 86 10.62 7.95 12.59
N GLU A 87 11.68 8.74 12.63
CA GLU A 87 11.63 10.12 13.12
C GLU A 87 10.73 11.01 12.24
N GLN A 88 10.99 11.02 10.92
CA GLN A 88 10.30 11.91 9.99
C GLN A 88 8.81 11.60 9.87
N PHE A 89 8.43 10.31 9.78
CA PHE A 89 7.03 9.94 9.66
C PHE A 89 6.27 10.15 10.96
N THR A 90 6.87 9.87 12.12
CA THR A 90 6.24 10.13 13.42
C THR A 90 5.95 11.62 13.61
N LYS A 91 6.88 12.51 13.24
CA LYS A 91 6.67 13.97 13.24
C LYS A 91 5.52 14.42 12.34
N ARG A 92 5.26 13.69 11.25
CA ARG A 92 4.19 13.95 10.28
C ARG A 92 2.86 13.24 10.63
N GLY A 93 2.76 12.68 11.83
CA GLY A 93 1.56 12.05 12.36
C GLY A 93 1.28 10.64 11.85
N TRP A 94 2.27 9.97 11.25
CA TRP A 94 2.16 8.57 10.90
C TRP A 94 2.47 7.70 12.13
N LYS A 95 1.69 6.64 12.33
CA LYS A 95 1.90 5.70 13.44
C LYS A 95 2.66 4.48 12.95
N GLN A 96 3.78 4.16 13.59
CA GLN A 96 4.47 2.88 13.37
C GLN A 96 3.60 1.72 13.89
N ILE A 97 3.49 0.68 13.08
CA ILE A 97 2.76 -0.56 13.41
C ILE A 97 3.64 -1.78 13.19
N GLU A 98 3.23 -2.92 13.72
CA GLU A 98 3.95 -4.19 13.56
C GLU A 98 4.04 -4.58 12.07
N TYR A 99 5.26 -4.91 11.60
CA TYR A 99 5.48 -5.33 10.22
C TYR A 99 5.74 -6.84 10.12
N LYS A 100 4.67 -7.62 9.87
CA LYS A 100 4.74 -9.09 9.81
C LYS A 100 5.23 -9.66 8.47
N GLY A 101 5.34 -8.82 7.43
CA GLY A 101 5.53 -9.26 6.04
C GLY A 101 6.86 -8.87 5.39
N GLY A 102 7.78 -8.20 6.10
CA GLY A 102 9.01 -7.67 5.53
C GLY A 102 10.08 -7.35 6.57
N ILE A 103 11.28 -7.02 6.09
CA ILE A 103 12.41 -6.63 6.94
C ILE A 103 12.56 -5.11 6.84
N GLY A 104 12.05 -4.39 7.85
CA GLY A 104 12.02 -2.93 7.83
C GLY A 104 11.03 -2.34 8.82
N VAL A 105 10.39 -1.23 8.46
CA VAL A 105 9.38 -0.54 9.28
C VAL A 105 8.10 -0.30 8.47
N LEU A 106 6.96 -0.34 9.15
CA LEU A 106 5.65 -0.11 8.56
C LEU A 106 4.92 0.99 9.34
N PHE A 107 4.34 1.93 8.60
CA PHE A 107 3.59 3.05 9.13
C PHE A 107 2.16 3.03 8.60
N LYS A 108 1.21 3.50 9.41
CA LYS A 108 -0.20 3.70 9.03
C LYS A 108 -0.63 5.14 9.36
N LYS A 109 -1.38 5.75 8.43
CA LYS A 109 -2.12 6.99 8.63
C LYS A 109 -3.42 6.87 7.85
N ASP A 110 -4.54 6.98 8.56
CA ASP A 110 -5.85 6.63 8.03
C ASP A 110 -5.83 5.22 7.40
N ASP A 111 -6.29 5.08 6.16
CA ASP A 111 -6.27 3.81 5.42
C ASP A 111 -4.94 3.56 4.67
N TRP A 112 -4.03 4.54 4.66
CA TRP A 112 -2.77 4.45 3.95
C TRP A 112 -1.68 3.81 4.79
N LYS A 113 -0.84 3.04 4.12
CA LYS A 113 0.32 2.39 4.71
C LYS A 113 1.57 2.74 3.91
N ILE A 114 2.67 2.96 4.62
CA ILE A 114 4.01 3.13 4.04
C ILE A 114 4.93 2.10 4.67
N ALA A 115 5.49 1.19 3.87
CA ALA A 115 6.56 0.30 4.30
C ALA A 115 7.90 0.80 3.79
N VAL A 116 8.89 0.86 4.67
CA VAL A 116 10.30 1.08 4.31
C VAL A 116 11.04 -0.22 4.55
N ASN A 117 11.47 -0.85 3.47
CA ASN A 117 12.10 -2.15 3.45
C ASN A 117 13.61 -2.01 3.26
N LYS A 118 14.37 -2.72 4.10
CA LYS A 118 15.81 -2.87 3.95
C LYS A 118 16.12 -3.61 2.65
N GLY A 119 17.31 -3.34 2.11
CA GLY A 119 17.93 -4.18 1.10
C GLY A 119 19.45 -4.11 1.20
N GLU A 120 20.14 -4.89 0.37
CA GLU A 120 21.60 -5.03 0.42
C GLU A 120 22.30 -3.81 -0.17
N GLU A 121 21.93 -3.41 -1.38
CA GLU A 121 22.51 -2.24 -2.07
C GLU A 121 21.53 -1.06 -2.19
N ASN A 122 20.23 -1.34 -2.05
CA ASN A 122 19.14 -0.38 -2.20
C ASN A 122 18.07 -0.67 -1.16
N TYR A 123 17.43 0.38 -0.63
CA TYR A 123 16.19 0.20 0.13
C TYR A 123 14.98 0.44 -0.75
N SER A 124 13.80 0.00 -0.32
CA SER A 124 12.57 0.30 -1.04
C SER A 124 11.50 0.88 -0.14
N LEU A 125 10.72 1.80 -0.69
CA LEU A 125 9.57 2.41 -0.05
C LEU A 125 8.32 1.98 -0.81
N GLU A 126 7.34 1.43 -0.11
CA GLU A 126 6.06 1.01 -0.65
C GLU A 126 4.95 1.84 -0.03
N ILE A 127 4.22 2.60 -0.84
CA ILE A 127 2.99 3.28 -0.45
C ILE A 127 1.84 2.42 -0.93
N PHE A 128 0.90 2.08 -0.06
CA PHE A 128 -0.21 1.23 -0.44
C PHE A 128 -1.46 1.44 0.40
N LYS A 129 -2.59 1.08 -0.20
CA LYS A 129 -3.89 0.94 0.43
C LYS A 129 -4.57 -0.30 -0.13
N PHE A 130 -5.10 -1.14 0.75
CA PHE A 130 -5.90 -2.31 0.39
C PHE A 130 -7.37 -1.95 0.49
N TYR A 131 -8.16 -2.42 -0.47
CA TYR A 131 -9.61 -2.26 -0.47
C TYR A 131 -10.25 -3.57 -0.03
N GLY A 132 -11.04 -3.51 1.02
CA GLY A 132 -11.77 -4.66 1.56
C GLY A 132 -12.93 -4.21 2.44
N VAL A 133 -13.80 -5.15 2.80
CA VAL A 133 -14.92 -4.93 3.74
C VAL A 133 -14.53 -5.31 5.19
N ALA A 134 -13.31 -5.78 5.41
CA ALA A 134 -12.78 -6.10 6.73
C ALA A 134 -11.26 -5.87 6.76
N ASP A 135 -10.81 -5.03 7.70
CA ASP A 135 -9.44 -5.01 8.25
C ASP A 135 -9.36 -6.07 9.37
#